data_AF-A0A2R6CPR2-F1
#
_entry.id   AF-A0A2R6CPR2-F1
#
_cell.length_a   1.000
_cell.length_b   1.000
_cell.length_c   1.000
_cell.angle_alpha   90.00
_cell.angle_beta   90.00
_cell.angle_gamma   90.00
#
_symmetry.space_group_name_H-M   'P 1'
#
loop_
_entity.id
_entity.type
_entity.pdbx_description
1 polymer ?
#
loop_
_entity_poly.entity_id
_entity_poly.type
_entity_poly.pdbx_seq_one_letter_code
_entity_poly.pdbx_strand_id
1 'polypeptide(L)' 'MDGDEPTDDGRERADVDPDLAMALGLYALGDVSLQEAATEAGVTYWELEDAIESAGLADAFDLDRDVSATIDDLLDEAGE' A
#
# COMPACT_ATOMS: atom_id res chain seq x y z
N MET A 1 22.87 -18.94 -39.70
CA MET A 1 22.74 -17.66 -38.99
C MET A 1 21.25 -17.53 -38.75
N ASP A 2 20.82 -18.27 -37.75
CA ASP A 2 19.43 -18.42 -37.37
C ASP A 2 19.24 -17.38 -36.28
N GLY A 3 18.39 -16.40 -36.57
CA GLY A 3 18.13 -15.28 -35.69
C GLY A 3 17.56 -15.81 -34.38
N ASP A 4 18.33 -15.66 -33.32
CA ASP A 4 17.85 -15.67 -31.95
C ASP A 4 16.84 -14.52 -31.87
N GLU A 5 15.55 -14.81 -32.08
CA GLU A 5 14.50 -13.90 -31.65
C GLU A 5 14.71 -13.72 -30.14
N PRO A 6 14.83 -12.48 -29.63
CA PRO A 6 14.86 -12.28 -28.20
C PRO A 6 13.48 -12.73 -27.70
N THR A 7 13.42 -13.95 -27.16
CA THR A 7 12.29 -14.40 -26.36
C THR A 7 12.19 -13.39 -25.25
N ASP A 8 11.12 -12.60 -25.26
CA ASP A 8 10.68 -11.74 -24.18
C ASP A 8 11.03 -12.43 -22.86
N ASP A 9 12.14 -11.99 -22.24
CA ASP A 9 12.68 -12.58 -21.02
C ASP A 9 11.54 -12.51 -20.02
N GLY A 10 10.93 -13.67 -19.76
CA GLY A 10 9.77 -13.84 -18.93
C GLY A 10 10.08 -13.41 -17.50
N ARG A 11 10.16 -12.10 -17.26
CA ARG A 11 9.54 -11.53 -16.08
C ARG A 11 8.09 -11.91 -16.24
N GLU A 12 7.74 -13.04 -15.64
CA GLU A 12 6.42 -13.30 -15.10
C GLU A 12 5.96 -11.95 -14.58
N ARG A 13 5.12 -11.26 -15.36
CA ARG A 13 4.55 -10.01 -14.90
C ARG A 13 3.79 -10.48 -13.68
N ALA A 14 4.31 -10.19 -12.50
CA ALA A 14 3.60 -10.44 -11.26
C ALA A 14 2.17 -9.97 -11.53
N ASP A 15 1.18 -10.80 -11.20
CA ASP A 15 -0.22 -10.44 -11.33
C ASP A 15 -0.45 -9.24 -10.40
N VAL A 16 -0.15 -8.05 -10.91
CA VAL A 16 -0.27 -6.78 -10.23
C VAL A 16 -1.72 -6.39 -10.41
N ASP A 17 -2.42 -6.28 -9.29
CA ASP A 17 -3.75 -5.69 -9.28
C ASP A 17 -3.63 -4.21 -9.69
N PRO A 18 -4.22 -3.80 -10.82
CA PRO A 18 -4.09 -2.45 -11.34
C PRO A 18 -4.77 -1.41 -10.43
N ASP A 19 -5.80 -1.80 -9.68
CA ASP A 19 -6.55 -0.91 -8.81
C ASP A 19 -5.73 -0.62 -7.54
N LEU A 20 -5.07 -1.64 -6.98
CA LEU A 20 -4.09 -1.44 -5.89
C LEU A 20 -2.88 -0.63 -6.34
N ALA A 21 -2.36 -0.87 -7.54
CA ALA A 21 -1.23 -0.10 -8.07
C ALA A 21 -1.61 1.38 -8.29
N MET A 22 -2.83 1.64 -8.75
CA MET A 22 -3.35 3.00 -8.91
C MET A 22 -3.57 3.67 -7.56
N ALA A 23 -4.20 2.98 -6.60
CA ALA A 23 -4.39 3.46 -5.24
C ALA A 23 -3.06 3.84 -4.57
N LEU A 24 -2.06 2.96 -4.66
CA LEU A 24 -0.72 3.23 -4.16
C LEU A 24 -0.09 4.44 -4.86
N GLY A 25 -0.22 4.55 -6.19
CA GLY A 25 0.27 5.70 -6.94
C GLY A 25 -0.38 7.02 -6.52
N LEU A 26 -1.70 7.03 -6.31
CA LEU A 26 -2.44 8.19 -5.82
C LEU A 26 -1.98 8.59 -4.43
N TYR A 27 -1.85 7.63 -3.52
CA TYR A 27 -1.39 7.88 -2.15
C TYR A 27 0.08 8.34 -2.09
N ALA A 28 0.96 7.72 -2.88
CA ALA A 28 2.40 7.96 -2.81
C ALA A 28 2.85 9.21 -3.56
N LEU A 29 2.15 9.55 -4.65
CA LEU A 29 2.52 10.67 -5.53
C LEU A 29 1.56 11.86 -5.41
N GLY A 30 0.37 11.65 -4.85
CA GLY A 30 -0.62 12.69 -4.61
C GLY A 30 -0.62 13.14 -3.15
N ASP A 31 -1.02 14.39 -2.92
CA ASP A 31 -1.34 14.93 -1.59
C ASP A 31 -2.76 14.47 -1.16
N VAL A 32 -2.99 13.17 -1.09
CA VAL A 32 -4.28 12.57 -0.68
C VAL A 32 -4.08 11.56 0.44
N SER A 33 -5.08 11.41 1.31
CA SER A 33 -5.02 10.39 2.37
C SER A 33 -5.16 8.97 1.82
N LEU A 34 -4.74 7.98 2.61
CA LEU A 34 -4.87 6.55 2.27
C LEU A 34 -6.33 6.17 1.96
N GLN A 35 -7.27 6.70 2.76
CA GLN A 35 -8.70 6.48 2.59
C GLN A 35 -9.23 7.06 1.27
N GLU A 36 -8.79 8.27 0.89
CA GLU A 36 -9.18 8.91 -0.36
C GLU A 36 -8.60 8.16 -1.56
N ALA A 37 -7.32 7.78 -1.51
CA ALA A 37 -6.68 7.01 -2.57
C ALA A 37 -7.36 5.65 -2.81
N ALA A 38 -7.71 4.94 -1.74
CA ALA A 38 -8.46 3.68 -1.82
C ALA A 38 -9.84 3.90 -2.48
N THR A 39 -10.56 4.93 -2.03
CA THR A 39 -11.90 5.26 -2.54
C THR A 39 -11.88 5.61 -4.03
N GLU A 40 -10.94 6.44 -4.47
CA GLU A 40 -10.79 6.85 -5.87
C GLU A 40 -10.42 5.67 -6.77
N ALA A 41 -9.71 4.68 -6.24
CA ALA A 41 -9.34 3.47 -6.96
C ALA A 41 -10.36 2.33 -6.88
N GLY A 42 -11.41 2.48 -6.06
CA GLY A 42 -12.44 1.45 -5.89
C GLY A 42 -12.01 0.25 -5.05
N VAL A 43 -10.91 0.36 -4.30
CA VAL A 43 -10.46 -0.63 -3.32
C VAL A 43 -10.85 -0.20 -1.92
N THR A 44 -10.83 -1.13 -0.96
CA THR A 44 -11.04 -0.79 0.44
C THR A 44 -9.76 -0.23 1.07
N TYR A 45 -9.96 0.52 2.16
CA TYR A 45 -8.86 1.00 3.01
C TYR A 45 -7.93 -0.16 3.42
N TRP A 46 -8.52 -1.26 3.90
CA TRP A 46 -7.77 -2.42 4.39
C TRP A 46 -6.97 -3.13 3.30
N GLU A 47 -7.52 -3.24 2.08
CA GLU A 47 -6.80 -3.85 0.96
C GLU A 47 -5.55 -3.04 0.59
N LEU A 48 -5.65 -1.71 0.60
CA LEU A 48 -4.52 -0.84 0.31
C LEU A 48 -3.47 -0.86 1.44
N GLU A 49 -3.91 -0.81 2.69
CA GLU A 49 -3.03 -0.89 3.86
C GLU A 49 -2.27 -2.22 3.91
N ASP A 50 -2.97 -3.35 3.75
CA ASP A 50 -2.38 -4.69 3.74
C ASP A 50 -1.40 -4.86 2.57
N ALA A 51 -1.70 -4.30 1.39
CA ALA A 51 -0.79 -4.33 0.26
C ALA A 51 0.51 -3.55 0.53
N ILE A 52 0.42 -2.40 1.21
CA ILE A 52 1.60 -1.59 1.58
C ILE A 52 2.42 -2.30 2.65
N GLU A 53 1.79 -2.89 3.66
CA GLU A 53 2.45 -3.66 4.71
C GLU A 53 3.14 -4.91 4.13
N SER A 54 2.43 -5.68 3.32
CA SER A 54 2.94 -6.89 2.66
C SER A 54 4.11 -6.59 1.70
N ALA A 55 4.11 -5.40 1.09
CA ALA A 55 5.23 -4.91 0.28
C ALA A 55 6.43 -4.42 1.11
N GLY A 56 6.33 -4.38 2.44
CA GLY A 56 7.36 -3.87 3.34
C GLY A 56 7.54 -2.36 3.23
N LEU A 57 6.48 -1.63 2.88
CA LEU A 57 6.48 -0.18 2.67
C LEU A 57 5.80 0.58 3.80
N ALA A 58 5.26 -0.08 4.82
CA ALA A 58 4.52 0.56 5.91
C ALA A 58 5.37 1.63 6.66
N ASP A 59 6.64 1.35 6.97
CA ASP A 59 7.60 2.33 7.51
C ASP A 59 7.77 3.56 6.60
N ALA A 60 7.82 3.36 5.28
CA ALA A 60 8.03 4.44 4.31
C ALA A 60 6.82 5.37 4.20
N PHE A 61 5.64 4.91 4.63
CA PHE A 61 4.38 5.63 4.61
C PHE A 61 3.86 5.98 6.01
N ASP A 62 4.67 5.79 7.07
CA ASP A 62 4.27 6.02 8.47
C ASP A 62 2.95 5.28 8.84
N LEU A 63 2.75 4.08 8.27
CA LEU A 63 1.61 3.20 8.57
C LEU A 63 1.89 2.26 9.74
N ASP A 64 3.16 2.01 10.06
CA ASP A 64 3.61 1.33 11.29
C ASP A 64 3.46 2.23 12.53
N ARG A 65 2.30 2.87 12.70
CA ARG A 65 2.00 3.52 13.97
C ARG A 65 1.81 2.43 15.00
N ASP A 66 2.62 2.44 16.05
CA ASP A 66 2.39 1.66 17.27
C ASP A 66 1.02 2.02 17.85
N VAL A 67 -0.04 1.37 17.36
CA VAL A 67 -1.42 1.54 17.82
C VAL A 67 -1.52 1.21 19.31
N SER A 68 -0.65 0.30 19.78
CA SER A 68 -0.48 -0.03 21.20
C SER A 68 -0.21 1.21 22.07
N ALA A 69 0.76 2.04 21.69
CA ALA A 69 1.11 3.25 22.43
C ALA A 69 -0.04 4.27 22.43
N THR A 70 -0.76 4.39 21.31
CA THR A 70 -1.90 5.33 21.20
C THR A 70 -3.10 4.89 22.05
N ILE A 71 -3.34 3.58 22.17
CA ILE A 71 -4.42 3.03 23.00
C ILE A 71 -4.13 3.25 24.48
N ASP A 72 -2.87 3.03 24.92
CA ASP A 72 -2.47 3.24 26.31
C ASP A 72 -2.65 4.71 26.73
N ASP A 73 -2.23 5.66 25.89
CA ASP A 73 -2.43 7.11 26.14
C ASP A 73 -3.93 7.48 26.27
N LEU A 74 -4.79 6.91 25.43
CA LEU A 74 -6.25 7.14 25.45
C LEU A 74 -6.94 6.54 26.67
N LEU A 75 -6.44 5.40 27.18
CA LEU A 75 -6.98 4.73 28.35
C LEU A 75 -6.54 5.42 29.66
N ASP A 76 -5.33 5.98 29.69
CA ASP A 76 -4.85 6.76 30.83
C ASP A 76 -5.59 8.11 30.95
N GLU A 77 -5.90 8.80 29.84
CA GLU A 77 -6.65 10.08 29.88
C GLU A 77 -8.14 9.91 30.28
N ALA A 78 -8.72 8.73 30.08
CA ALA A 78 -10.10 8.41 30.48
C ALA A 78 -10.23 7.94 31.94
N GLY A 79 -9.09 7.79 32.65
CA GLY A 79 -9.01 7.22 34.00
C GLY A 79 -9.02 8.21 35.16
N GLU A 80 -9.05 9.52 34.92
CA GLU A 80 -9.07 10.59 35.96
C GLU A 80 -10.46 11.23 36.20
#